data_AF-A0A645JP99-F1
#
_entry.id   AF-A0A645JP99-F1
#
_cell.length_a   1.000
_cell.length_b   1.000
_cell.length_c   1.000
_cell.angle_alpha   90.00
_cell.angle_beta   90.00
_cell.angle_gamma   90.00
#
_symmetry.space_group_name_H-M   'P 1'
#
loop_
_entity.id
_entity.type
_entity.pdbx_description
1 polymer ?
#
loop_
_entity_poly.entity_id
_entity_poly.type
_entity_poly.pdbx_seq_one_letter_code
_entity_poly.pdbx_strand_id
1 'polypeptide(L)'
;MSIPIYAAGVTPAGPYKDGPGEINVPVSCGGVVINPGDILVGDEDGIVVIKPEDASEILKKAKAKNIAEEKTMEDIKNMQWDRNWVDKALQERGCEYFD
;
A
#
# COMPACT_ATOMS: atom_id res chain seq x y z
N MET A 1 26.13 0.60 7.10
CA MET A 1 25.05 -0.35 6.74
C MET A 1 23.76 0.44 6.72
N SER A 2 22.99 0.35 5.64
CA SER A 2 21.62 0.90 5.59
C SER A 2 20.66 -0.22 5.98
N ILE A 3 19.98 -0.06 7.12
CA ILE A 3 18.91 -0.96 7.56
C ILE A 3 17.60 -0.24 7.26
N PRO A 4 16.67 -0.82 6.48
CA PRO A 4 15.35 -0.23 6.28
C PRO A 4 14.62 -0.13 7.63
N ILE A 5 14.22 1.10 8.00
CA ILE A 5 13.50 1.38 9.24
C ILE A 5 12.23 2.16 8.88
N TYR A 6 11.10 1.64 9.34
CA TYR A 6 9.82 2.33 9.31
C TYR A 6 9.44 2.72 10.73
N ALA A 7 9.16 4.00 10.94
CA ALA A 7 8.83 4.52 12.26
C ALA A 7 7.85 5.69 12.15
N ALA A 8 6.97 5.81 13.15
CA ALA A 8 6.10 6.98 13.28
C ALA A 8 6.87 8.27 13.65
N GLY A 9 8.13 8.14 14.09
CA GLY A 9 8.97 9.27 14.46
C GLY A 9 10.34 8.82 14.98
N VAL A 10 11.12 9.80 15.44
CA VAL A 10 12.48 9.60 15.94
C VAL A 10 12.58 10.18 17.35
N THR A 11 13.16 9.41 18.28
CA THR A 11 13.42 9.86 19.65
C THR A 11 14.81 9.43 20.11
N PRO A 12 15.59 10.32 20.76
CA PRO A 12 16.88 9.96 21.33
C PRO A 12 16.76 9.33 22.73
N ALA A 13 15.58 9.36 23.36
CA ALA A 13 15.36 8.79 24.67
C ALA A 13 15.28 7.26 24.61
N GLY A 14 16.03 6.56 25.47
CA GLY A 14 16.04 5.10 25.52
C GLY A 14 14.80 4.51 26.20
N PRO A 15 14.35 3.32 25.79
CA PRO A 15 13.23 2.62 26.45
C PRO A 15 13.65 1.96 27.78
N TYR A 16 12.66 1.50 28.55
CA TYR A 16 12.88 0.63 29.70
C TYR A 16 13.36 -0.77 29.26
N LYS A 17 14.23 -1.39 30.04
CA LYS A 17 14.84 -2.70 29.71
C LYS A 17 14.01 -3.90 30.19
N ASP A 18 13.31 -3.74 31.31
CA ASP A 18 12.56 -4.80 31.99
C ASP A 18 11.04 -4.61 31.84
N GLY A 19 10.62 -3.84 30.83
CA GLY A 19 9.24 -3.41 30.67
C GLY A 19 8.24 -4.58 30.63
N PRO A 20 6.95 -4.34 30.93
CA PRO A 20 5.91 -5.32 30.62
C PRO A 20 5.78 -5.41 29.11
N GLY A 21 5.98 -6.60 28.55
CA GLY A 21 5.88 -6.83 27.11
C GLY A 21 5.74 -8.31 26.81
N GLU A 22 5.19 -8.59 25.64
CA GLU A 22 4.97 -9.95 25.16
C GLU A 22 5.62 -10.10 23.78
N ILE A 23 6.04 -11.33 23.46
CA ILE A 23 6.67 -11.68 22.18
C ILE A 23 5.76 -12.67 21.48
N ASN A 24 5.63 -12.54 20.16
CA ASN A 24 4.78 -13.40 19.34
C ASN A 24 3.32 -13.41 19.83
N VAL A 25 2.80 -12.24 20.17
CA VAL A 25 1.37 -12.00 20.36
C VAL A 25 0.85 -11.04 19.28
N PRO A 26 -0.44 -11.05 18.97
CA PRO A 26 -1.02 -10.04 18.09
C PRO A 26 -0.81 -8.62 18.64
N VAL A 27 -0.42 -7.70 17.78
CA VAL A 27 -0.22 -6.28 18.11
C VAL A 27 -1.00 -5.38 17.17
N SER A 28 -1.40 -4.20 17.65
CA SER A 28 -1.94 -3.15 16.79
C SER A 28 -0.86 -2.11 16.51
N CYS A 29 -0.46 -1.96 15.25
CA CYS A 29 0.52 -0.96 14.82
C CYS A 29 -0.01 -0.23 13.58
N GLY A 30 0.06 1.11 13.56
CA GLY A 30 -0.48 1.90 12.45
C GLY A 30 -2.00 1.72 12.22
N GLY A 31 -2.74 1.31 13.26
CA GLY A 31 -4.18 1.02 13.17
C GLY A 31 -4.52 -0.35 12.59
N VAL A 32 -3.54 -1.21 12.33
CA VAL A 32 -3.72 -2.55 11.77
C VAL A 32 -3.29 -3.61 12.79
N VAL A 33 -4.08 -4.69 12.91
CA VAL A 33 -3.72 -5.87 13.72
C VAL A 33 -2.74 -6.72 12.93
N ILE A 34 -1.58 -6.98 13.53
CA ILE A 34 -0.52 -7.82 13.00
C ILE A 34 -0.42 -9.05 13.89
N ASN A 35 -0.57 -10.22 13.31
CA ASN A 35 -0.40 -11.50 13.99
C ASN A 35 1.03 -12.03 13.80
N PRO A 36 1.53 -12.84 14.74
CA PRO A 36 2.78 -13.56 14.54
C PRO A 36 2.71 -14.41 13.26
N GLY A 37 3.68 -14.23 12.37
CA GLY A 37 3.74 -14.95 11.09
C GLY A 37 3.16 -14.19 9.90
N ASP A 38 2.49 -13.06 10.10
CA ASP A 38 2.07 -12.18 8.99
C ASP A 38 3.28 -11.68 8.19
N ILE A 39 3.09 -11.52 6.89
CA ILE A 39 4.10 -11.02 5.96
C ILE A 39 3.98 -9.50 5.90
N LEU A 40 5.08 -8.81 6.19
CA LEU A 40 5.18 -7.36 6.03
C LEU A 40 5.94 -7.03 4.75
N VAL A 41 5.34 -6.19 3.91
CA VAL A 41 5.99 -5.62 2.73
C VAL A 41 5.97 -4.11 2.88
N GLY A 42 7.11 -3.45 2.68
CA GLY A 42 7.17 -1.99 2.75
C GLY A 42 8.07 -1.38 1.70
N ASP A 43 7.70 -0.18 1.29
CA ASP A 43 8.36 0.69 0.31
C ASP A 43 8.26 2.17 0.74
N GLU A 44 8.48 3.10 -0.18
CA GLU A 44 8.42 4.54 0.12
C GLU A 44 7.03 5.07 0.48
N ASP A 45 5.95 4.36 0.13
CA ASP A 45 4.58 4.73 0.47
C ASP A 45 4.20 4.26 1.88
N GLY A 46 4.74 3.12 2.32
CA GLY A 46 4.53 2.63 3.68
C GLY A 46 4.69 1.12 3.84
N ILE A 47 3.86 0.52 4.69
CA ILE A 47 3.86 -0.92 4.97
C ILE A 47 2.47 -1.49 4.77
N VAL A 48 2.40 -2.66 4.15
CA VAL A 48 1.21 -3.52 4.10
C VAL A 48 1.42 -4.80 4.90
N VAL A 49 0.33 -5.27 5.52
CA VAL A 49 0.29 -6.51 6.31
C VAL A 49 -0.50 -7.56 5.53
N ILE A 50 0.11 -8.70 5.28
CA ILE A 50 -0.46 -9.78 4.47
C ILE A 50 -0.51 -11.05 5.31
N LYS A 51 -1.71 -11.61 5.45
CA LYS A 51 -1.88 -12.92 6.08
C LYS A 51 -1.26 -14.01 5.20
N PRO A 52 -0.58 -15.02 5.77
CA PRO A 52 0.06 -16.08 4.99
C PRO A 52 -0.92 -16.84 4.08
N GLU A 53 -2.15 -17.08 4.54
CA GLU A 53 -3.19 -17.75 3.76
C GLU A 53 -3.61 -16.98 2.50
N ASP A 54 -3.57 -15.65 2.53
CA ASP A 54 -3.99 -14.78 1.43
C ASP A 54 -2.84 -14.48 0.45
N ALA A 55 -1.59 -14.73 0.86
CA ALA A 55 -0.39 -14.29 0.16
C ALA A 55 -0.34 -14.75 -1.31
N SER A 56 -0.73 -15.99 -1.59
CA SER A 56 -0.72 -16.54 -2.96
C SER A 56 -1.73 -15.86 -3.88
N GLU A 57 -2.93 -15.57 -3.35
CA GLU A 57 -3.98 -14.88 -4.11
C GLU A 57 -3.62 -13.40 -4.33
N ILE A 58 -3.14 -12.73 -3.29
CA ILE A 58 -2.71 -11.33 -3.36
C ILE A 58 -1.58 -11.19 -4.37
N LEU A 59 -0.59 -12.08 -4.38
CA LEU A 59 0.51 -12.04 -5.36
C LEU A 59 -0.01 -12.14 -6.80
N LYS A 60 -0.99 -13.01 -7.06
CA LYS A 60 -1.59 -13.14 -8.39
C LYS A 60 -2.30 -11.85 -8.81
N LYS A 61 -3.09 -11.25 -7.90
CA LYS A 61 -3.82 -10.00 -8.17
C LYS A 61 -2.86 -8.82 -8.37
N ALA A 62 -1.83 -8.70 -7.52
CA ALA A 62 -0.81 -7.66 -7.61
C ALA A 62 -0.05 -7.73 -8.94
N LYS A 63 0.35 -8.93 -9.39
CA LYS A 63 1.00 -9.10 -10.70
C LYS A 63 0.10 -8.67 -11.86
N ALA A 64 -1.16 -9.10 -11.84
CA ALA A 64 -2.12 -8.72 -12.88
C ALA A 64 -2.34 -7.20 -12.92
N LYS A 65 -2.40 -6.56 -11.74
CA LYS A 65 -2.53 -5.11 -11.61
C LYS A 65 -1.30 -4.37 -12.14
N ASN A 66 -0.09 -4.80 -11.78
CA ASN A 66 1.15 -4.22 -12.27
C ASN A 66 1.25 -4.30 -13.80
N ILE A 67 0.92 -5.45 -14.41
CA ILE A 67 0.89 -5.59 -15.88
C ILE A 67 -0.10 -4.61 -16.53
N ALA A 68 -1.28 -4.43 -15.94
CA ALA A 68 -2.28 -3.49 -16.45
C ALA A 68 -1.80 -2.02 -16.33
N GLU A 69 -1.08 -1.70 -15.25
CA GLU A 69 -0.51 -0.37 -15.03
C GLU A 69 0.68 -0.09 -15.96
N GLU A 70 1.55 -1.05 -16.20
CA GLU A 70 2.63 -0.96 -17.19
C GLU A 70 2.08 -0.62 -18.58
N LYS A 71 1.02 -1.34 -19.02
CA LYS A 71 0.34 -1.03 -20.28
C LYS A 71 -0.27 0.38 -20.27
N THR A 72 -0.91 0.75 -19.17
CA THR A 72 -1.50 2.09 -19.03
C THR A 72 -0.42 3.18 -19.15
N MET A 73 0.75 2.98 -18.54
CA MET A 73 1.87 3.92 -18.64
C MET A 73 2.41 4.01 -20.07
N GLU A 74 2.47 2.90 -20.80
CA GLU A 74 2.86 2.88 -22.21
C GLU A 74 1.85 3.64 -23.08
N ASP A 75 0.54 3.41 -22.89
CA ASP A 75 -0.52 4.11 -23.60
C ASP A 75 -0.47 5.61 -23.31
N ILE A 76 -0.22 6.02 -22.05
CA ILE A 76 -0.03 7.43 -21.67
C ILE A 76 1.17 8.03 -22.42
N LYS A 77 2.32 7.34 -22.39
CA LYS A 77 3.55 7.80 -23.04
C LYS A 77 3.38 7.98 -24.55
N ASN A 78 2.59 7.12 -25.17
CA ASN A 78 2.30 7.16 -26.61
C ASN A 78 1.10 8.05 -26.97
N MET A 79 0.48 8.73 -25.99
CA MET A 79 -0.74 9.54 -26.17
C MET A 79 -1.93 8.74 -26.74
N GLN A 80 -2.02 7.47 -26.37
CA GLN A 80 -3.07 6.53 -26.78
C GLN A 80 -4.03 6.13 -25.64
N TRP A 81 -3.89 6.74 -24.46
CA TRP A 81 -4.73 6.43 -23.30
C TRP A 81 -6.14 7.03 -23.45
N ASP A 82 -7.09 6.23 -23.94
CA ASP A 82 -8.50 6.64 -24.05
C ASP A 82 -9.18 6.69 -22.67
N ARG A 83 -9.69 7.87 -22.33
CA ARG A 83 -10.41 8.17 -21.09
C ARG A 83 -11.80 8.74 -21.33
N ASN A 84 -12.42 8.50 -22.48
CA ASN A 84 -13.78 8.99 -22.80
C ASN A 84 -14.85 8.59 -21.76
N TRP A 85 -14.63 7.51 -21.00
CA TRP A 85 -15.50 7.13 -19.89
C TRP A 85 -15.56 8.20 -18.78
N VAL A 86 -14.51 8.99 -18.61
CA VAL A 86 -14.43 10.06 -17.60
C VAL A 86 -15.39 11.18 -17.95
N ASP A 87 -15.36 11.66 -19.20
CA ASP A 87 -16.28 12.71 -19.65
C ASP A 87 -17.74 12.24 -19.53
N LYS A 88 -18.02 10.99 -19.92
CA LYS A 88 -19.34 10.39 -19.71
C LYS A 88 -19.73 10.39 -18.22
N ALA A 89 -18.82 9.99 -17.34
CA ALA A 89 -19.07 9.92 -15.90
C ALA A 89 -19.18 11.31 -15.23
N LEU A 90 -18.58 12.35 -15.80
CA LEU A 90 -18.72 13.74 -15.37
C LEU A 90 -20.07 14.31 -15.81
N GLN A 91 -20.46 14.06 -17.06
CA GLN A 91 -21.77 14.45 -17.59
C GLN A 91 -22.92 13.81 -16.80
N GLU A 92 -22.83 12.51 -16.51
CA GLU A 92 -23.84 11.80 -15.70
C GLU A 92 -23.95 12.35 -14.27
N ARG A 93 -22.88 12.94 -13.73
CA ARG A 93 -22.87 13.60 -12.41
C ARG A 93 -23.28 15.07 -12.45
N GLY A 94 -23.58 15.61 -13.63
CA GLY A 94 -23.96 17.02 -13.80
C GLY A 94 -22.82 18.00 -13.58
N CYS A 95 -21.57 17.60 -13.82
CA CYS A 95 -20.44 18.53 -13.76
C CYS A 95 -20.52 19.54 -14.92
N GLU A 96 -20.51 20.83 -14.59
CA GLU A 96 -20.44 21.92 -15.56
C GLU A 96 -18.97 22.16 -15.96
N TYR A 97 -18.73 22.36 -17.25
CA TYR A 97 -17.42 22.75 -17.78
C TYR A 97 -17.42 24.27 -17.98
N PHE A 98 -16.44 24.95 -17.39
CA PHE A 98 -16.19 26.37 -17.61
C PHE A 98 -14.95 26.51 -18.48
N ASP A 99 -15.03 27.38 -19.49
CA ASP A 99 -13.92 27.72 -20.39
C ASP A 99 -12.82 28.55 -19.71
#